data_AF-A0A813EVD3-F1
#
_entry.id   AF-A0A813EVD3-F1
#
_cell.length_a   1.000
_cell.length_b   1.000
_cell.length_c   1.000
_cell.angle_alpha   90.00
_cell.angle_beta   90.00
_cell.angle_gamma   90.00
#
_symmetry.space_group_name_H-M   'P 1'
#
loop_
_entity.id
_entity.type
_entity.pdbx_description
1 polymer ?
#
loop_
_entity_poly.entity_id
_entity_poly.type
_entity_poly.pdbx_seq_one_letter_code
_entity_poly.pdbx_strand_id
1 'polypeptide(L)'
;DLSWQGKADTVPDFFTTNCHKWLCGPKGTALLRVRPEHLEWLQPLVVSHAHTAGLCGFYWAGLTDFSSWLALDATLDFWDEQHGPVGGLPAARQYMRKTIADAVSMLSEAWGTSLAAPSELFLSMALVQLPAFRAHGGSSGSSGALQYEHAEGLYVAKACPLEYEPAGISALGGCKYTSAEKAAEAAEEAEANEAKRIWLQRKNDGKWAQAQLEALGAQRQAAAKDGCDWLVEPHKWHEAQLARLVACLESKRIDGVSQGLREGVGAYVAQCAQAASDEVRSGVLDDRELYAELPEAEPGAYVRAAVTHAEEAVIAQIKAWPDPSAESMEEFVTVVRALPTSASVQEAGLVRLGGFLHQFSSETGKRKSGAEGLSATSLMSFVAAAMTEHLRDADVQRRGCAVIRGFALMDGQLSQMLEEGGAKLLVAAVNSHARVPDVVKTGNAAMEAMAEKAEIGSRDLDMMRAGGVHHERK
;
A
#
# COMPACT_ATOMS: atom_id res chain seq x y z
N ASP A 1 23.23 -45.32 -12.57
CA ASP A 1 24.18 -45.57 -11.48
C ASP A 1 23.84 -44.63 -10.32
N LEU A 2 23.37 -45.16 -9.19
CA LEU A 2 22.99 -44.39 -7.99
C LEU A 2 24.20 -44.21 -7.04
N SER A 3 25.42 -44.44 -7.52
CA SER A 3 26.63 -44.14 -6.78
C SER A 3 26.74 -42.62 -6.62
N TRP A 4 26.58 -42.13 -5.39
CA TRP A 4 26.89 -40.75 -5.07
C TRP A 4 28.40 -40.56 -5.21
N GLN A 5 28.84 -39.86 -6.25
CA GLN A 5 30.26 -39.53 -6.47
C GLN A 5 30.71 -38.32 -5.63
N GLY A 6 30.19 -38.17 -4.40
CA GLY A 6 30.53 -37.10 -3.47
C GLY A 6 31.69 -37.47 -2.55
N LYS A 7 32.30 -36.47 -1.90
CA LYS A 7 33.21 -36.72 -0.76
C LYS A 7 32.44 -37.50 0.31
N ALA A 8 33.03 -38.53 0.92
CA ALA A 8 32.37 -39.45 1.85
C ALA A 8 31.53 -38.74 2.94
N ASP A 9 31.98 -37.57 3.38
CA ASP A 9 31.38 -36.77 4.45
C ASP A 9 30.09 -36.01 4.03
N THR A 10 29.69 -36.09 2.75
CA THR A 10 28.54 -35.36 2.19
C THR A 10 27.38 -36.26 1.72
N VAL A 11 27.54 -37.58 1.84
CA VAL A 11 26.52 -38.54 1.41
C VAL A 11 25.54 -38.81 2.56
N PRO A 12 24.23 -38.54 2.39
CA PRO A 12 23.27 -38.78 3.45
C PRO A 12 23.09 -40.27 3.74
N ASP A 13 22.86 -40.60 5.01
CA ASP A 13 22.54 -41.96 5.48
C ASP A 13 21.22 -42.46 4.88
N PHE A 14 20.24 -41.57 4.82
CA PHE A 14 18.92 -41.78 4.24
C PHE A 14 18.58 -40.59 3.34
N PHE A 15 18.11 -40.87 2.13
CA PHE A 15 17.65 -39.84 1.20
C PHE A 15 16.26 -40.19 0.70
N THR A 16 15.35 -39.22 0.76
CA THR A 16 14.00 -39.37 0.23
C THR A 16 13.63 -38.18 -0.66
N THR A 17 12.86 -38.45 -1.70
CA THR A 17 12.28 -37.42 -2.56
C THR A 17 10.99 -37.90 -3.21
N ASN A 18 10.08 -36.96 -3.52
CA ASN A 18 8.83 -37.29 -4.20
C ASN A 18 9.06 -37.32 -5.72
N CYS A 19 8.80 -38.46 -6.35
CA CYS A 19 8.83 -38.56 -7.80
C CYS A 19 7.64 -37.81 -8.43
N HIS A 20 6.52 -37.69 -7.74
CA HIS A 20 5.31 -37.01 -8.23
C HIS A 20 5.31 -35.48 -8.13
N LYS A 21 6.47 -34.87 -7.92
CA LYS A 21 6.63 -33.41 -7.97
C LYS A 21 7.33 -33.03 -9.27
N TRP A 22 8.58 -32.58 -9.16
CA TRP A 22 9.36 -32.05 -10.28
C TRP A 22 9.86 -33.11 -11.26
N LEU A 23 9.83 -34.39 -10.88
CA LEU A 23 10.13 -35.51 -11.77
C LEU A 23 8.89 -35.94 -12.59
N CYS A 24 7.72 -35.33 -12.39
CA CYS A 24 6.50 -35.65 -13.14
C CYS A 24 6.04 -37.11 -13.03
N GLY A 25 6.44 -37.82 -11.97
CA GLY A 25 5.96 -39.16 -11.70
C GLY A 25 4.47 -39.20 -11.29
N PRO A 26 3.81 -40.36 -11.39
CA PRO A 26 2.43 -40.51 -10.93
C PRO A 26 2.28 -40.23 -9.43
N LYS A 27 1.20 -39.56 -9.01
CA LYS A 27 0.91 -39.26 -7.60
C LYS A 27 1.02 -40.52 -6.72
N GLY A 28 1.62 -40.38 -5.54
CA GLY A 28 1.84 -41.50 -4.62
C GLY A 28 3.20 -42.20 -4.76
N THR A 29 4.08 -41.68 -5.61
CA THR A 29 5.45 -42.19 -5.80
C THR A 29 6.51 -41.37 -5.07
N ALA A 30 7.45 -42.06 -4.42
CA ALA A 30 8.63 -41.47 -3.81
C ALA A 30 9.80 -42.46 -3.91
N LEU A 31 11.03 -41.93 -3.84
CA LEU A 31 12.25 -42.72 -3.81
C LEU A 31 12.82 -42.69 -2.39
N LEU A 32 13.22 -43.85 -1.88
CA LEU A 32 14.00 -44.00 -0.66
C LEU A 32 15.33 -44.65 -1.00
N ARG A 33 16.44 -43.96 -0.72
CA ARG A 33 17.79 -44.50 -0.79
C ARG A 33 18.36 -44.60 0.61
N VAL A 34 18.99 -45.73 0.91
CA VAL A 34 19.56 -46.04 2.22
C VAL A 34 21.02 -46.43 2.03
N ARG A 35 21.90 -45.94 2.90
CA ARG A 35 23.31 -46.36 2.92
C ARG A 35 23.39 -47.85 3.31
N PRO A 36 24.22 -48.67 2.64
CA PRO A 36 24.29 -50.11 2.90
C PRO A 36 24.44 -50.49 4.38
N GLU A 37 25.21 -49.70 5.14
CA GLU A 37 25.46 -49.86 6.58
C GLU A 37 24.18 -49.86 7.45
N HIS A 38 23.08 -49.29 6.95
CA HIS A 38 21.81 -49.22 7.68
C HIS A 38 20.81 -50.28 7.25
N LEU A 39 21.06 -51.00 6.15
CA LEU A 39 20.13 -52.01 5.64
C LEU A 39 19.94 -53.21 6.59
N GLU A 40 20.91 -53.46 7.47
CA GLU A 40 20.87 -54.58 8.43
C GLU A 40 19.87 -54.37 9.57
N TRP A 41 19.68 -53.13 10.01
CA TRP A 41 18.81 -52.80 11.15
C TRP A 41 17.57 -51.99 10.78
N LEU A 42 17.51 -51.41 9.57
CA LEU A 42 16.34 -50.68 9.10
C LEU A 42 15.16 -51.63 8.89
N GLN A 43 14.04 -51.37 9.58
CA GLN A 43 12.81 -52.16 9.50
C GLN A 43 11.62 -51.30 9.07
N PRO A 44 10.69 -51.83 8.24
CA PRO A 44 9.46 -51.11 7.89
C PRO A 44 8.54 -51.01 9.11
N LEU A 45 7.87 -49.85 9.26
CA LEU A 45 6.89 -49.65 10.34
C LEU A 45 5.68 -50.58 10.19
N VAL A 46 5.27 -50.84 8.95
CA VAL A 46 4.20 -51.79 8.63
C VAL A 46 4.85 -53.13 8.29
N VAL A 47 4.76 -54.08 9.22
CA VAL A 47 5.32 -55.42 9.06
C VAL A 47 4.39 -56.28 8.20
N SER A 48 4.92 -56.82 7.11
CA SER A 48 4.18 -57.60 6.12
C SER A 48 5.09 -58.60 5.38
N HIS A 49 4.72 -59.00 4.16
CA HIS A 49 5.52 -59.86 3.29
C HIS A 49 6.90 -59.25 3.04
N ALA A 50 7.93 -60.11 3.10
CA ALA A 50 9.32 -59.73 2.87
C ALA A 50 9.89 -58.65 3.81
N HIS A 51 9.30 -58.42 5.01
CA HIS A 51 9.78 -57.40 5.95
C HIS A 51 11.24 -57.59 6.42
N THR A 52 11.76 -58.81 6.36
CA THR A 52 13.17 -59.13 6.66
C THR A 52 14.10 -59.07 5.44
N ALA A 53 13.58 -58.82 4.24
CA ALA A 53 14.34 -58.79 2.99
C ALA A 53 14.88 -57.39 2.66
N GLY A 54 15.41 -56.69 3.66
CA GLY A 54 15.94 -55.32 3.51
C GLY A 54 14.90 -54.34 2.96
N LEU A 55 15.27 -53.56 1.94
CA LEU A 55 14.36 -52.57 1.33
C LEU A 55 13.10 -53.20 0.71
N CYS A 56 13.13 -54.48 0.34
CA CYS A 56 11.95 -55.14 -0.18
C CYS A 56 10.80 -55.19 0.83
N GLY A 57 11.11 -55.13 2.13
CA GLY A 57 10.14 -55.04 3.21
C GLY A 57 9.28 -53.78 3.20
N PHE A 58 9.71 -52.74 2.48
CA PHE A 58 9.00 -51.45 2.40
C PHE A 58 7.94 -51.42 1.28
N TYR A 59 7.94 -52.38 0.35
CA TYR A 59 6.96 -52.41 -0.75
C TYR A 59 5.57 -52.87 -0.29
N TRP A 60 5.49 -53.79 0.67
CA TRP A 60 4.27 -54.54 0.96
C TRP A 60 3.50 -54.01 2.18
N ALA A 61 3.28 -52.70 2.29
CA ALA A 61 2.61 -52.09 3.44
C ALA A 61 1.07 -52.29 3.51
N GLY A 62 0.50 -53.15 2.66
CA GLY A 62 -0.94 -53.42 2.57
C GLY A 62 -1.41 -53.57 1.12
N LEU A 63 -2.70 -53.80 0.91
CA LEU A 63 -3.30 -53.82 -0.43
C LEU A 63 -3.45 -52.38 -0.93
N THR A 64 -2.68 -52.02 -1.96
CA THR A 64 -2.70 -50.69 -2.59
C THR A 64 -2.55 -50.78 -4.11
N ASP A 65 -2.79 -49.68 -4.80
CA ASP A 65 -2.58 -49.56 -6.25
C ASP A 65 -1.10 -49.32 -6.57
N PHE A 66 -0.43 -50.34 -7.13
CA PHE A 66 0.97 -50.29 -7.54
C PHE A 66 1.19 -49.67 -8.92
N SER A 67 0.12 -49.30 -9.66
CA SER A 67 0.23 -48.76 -11.02
C SER A 67 1.11 -47.51 -11.06
N SER A 68 1.02 -46.68 -10.02
CA SER A 68 1.83 -45.46 -9.88
C SER A 68 3.34 -45.76 -9.82
N TRP A 69 3.74 -46.83 -9.12
CA TRP A 69 5.13 -47.23 -8.98
C TRP A 69 5.66 -47.88 -10.25
N LEU A 70 4.85 -48.74 -10.88
CA LEU A 70 5.21 -49.42 -12.13
C LEU A 70 5.36 -48.45 -13.32
N ALA A 71 4.64 -47.33 -13.30
CA ALA A 71 4.76 -46.30 -14.33
C ALA A 71 5.95 -45.35 -14.14
N LEU A 72 6.78 -45.53 -13.10
CA LEU A 72 7.99 -44.72 -12.92
C LEU A 72 9.03 -44.97 -14.01
N ASP A 73 9.13 -46.19 -14.55
CA ASP A 73 10.08 -46.48 -15.63
C ASP A 73 9.82 -45.59 -16.86
N ALA A 74 8.55 -45.45 -17.26
CA ALA A 74 8.18 -44.53 -18.35
C ALA A 74 8.48 -43.06 -18.02
N THR A 75 8.42 -42.68 -16.75
CA THR A 75 8.80 -41.33 -16.30
C THR A 75 10.32 -41.13 -16.41
N LEU A 76 11.11 -42.15 -16.06
CA LEU A 76 12.57 -42.10 -16.20
C LEU A 76 12.99 -42.06 -17.67
N ASP A 77 12.34 -42.84 -18.54
CA ASP A 77 12.56 -42.81 -20.00
C ASP A 77 12.25 -41.42 -20.59
N PHE A 78 11.19 -40.77 -20.10
CA PHE A 78 10.86 -39.40 -20.51
C PHE A 78 11.99 -38.39 -20.17
N TRP A 79 12.67 -38.59 -19.04
CA TRP A 79 13.77 -37.73 -18.60
C TRP A 79 15.16 -38.22 -19.03
N ASP A 80 15.23 -39.25 -19.87
CA ASP A 80 16.49 -39.74 -20.40
C ASP A 80 17.18 -38.66 -21.24
N GLU A 81 18.49 -38.52 -21.06
CA GLU A 81 19.26 -37.46 -21.71
C GLU A 81 19.50 -37.72 -23.20
N GLN A 82 19.55 -38.99 -23.62
CA GLN A 82 19.88 -39.38 -25.00
C GLN A 82 18.62 -39.62 -25.84
N HIS A 83 17.58 -40.14 -25.22
CA HIS A 83 16.39 -40.65 -25.89
C HIS A 83 15.09 -39.97 -25.43
N GLY A 84 15.14 -39.19 -24.35
CA GLY A 84 13.98 -38.48 -23.82
C GLY A 84 13.58 -37.26 -24.68
N PRO A 85 12.28 -36.93 -24.77
CA PRO A 85 11.76 -35.88 -25.64
C PRO A 85 12.22 -34.45 -25.29
N VAL A 86 12.82 -34.24 -24.11
CA VAL A 86 13.10 -32.92 -23.53
C VAL A 86 14.60 -32.64 -23.31
N GLY A 87 15.50 -33.47 -23.85
CA GLY A 87 16.94 -33.34 -23.65
C GLY A 87 17.41 -33.66 -22.22
N GLY A 88 16.59 -34.42 -21.50
CA GLY A 88 16.85 -34.93 -20.16
C GLY A 88 16.77 -33.93 -19.00
N LEU A 89 17.09 -34.41 -17.80
CA LEU A 89 17.09 -33.63 -16.57
C LEU A 89 17.98 -32.36 -16.60
N PRO A 90 19.19 -32.36 -17.21
CA PRO A 90 20.03 -31.16 -17.24
C PRO A 90 19.38 -29.99 -17.98
N ALA A 91 18.80 -30.25 -19.16
CA ALA A 91 18.12 -29.23 -19.97
C ALA A 91 16.91 -28.66 -19.23
N ALA A 92 16.08 -29.53 -18.63
CA ALA A 92 14.92 -29.12 -17.85
C ALA A 92 15.28 -28.26 -16.64
N ARG A 93 16.37 -28.61 -15.93
CA ARG A 93 16.88 -27.82 -14.79
C ARG A 93 17.38 -26.45 -15.22
N GLN A 94 18.09 -26.38 -16.35
CA GLN A 94 18.55 -25.10 -16.90
C GLN A 94 17.38 -24.20 -17.28
N TYR A 95 16.37 -24.77 -17.93
CA TYR A 95 15.16 -24.05 -18.27
C TYR A 95 14.45 -23.49 -17.03
N MET A 96 14.14 -24.32 -16.05
CA MET A 96 13.46 -23.88 -14.82
C MET A 96 14.24 -22.78 -14.09
N ARG A 97 15.57 -22.88 -14.04
CA ARG A 97 16.42 -21.84 -13.44
C ARG A 97 16.32 -20.52 -14.19
N LYS A 98 16.37 -20.56 -15.52
CA LYS A 98 16.22 -19.36 -16.34
C LYS A 98 14.84 -18.72 -16.13
N THR A 99 13.78 -19.51 -16.21
CA THR A 99 12.40 -19.04 -16.03
C THR A 99 12.19 -18.41 -14.65
N ILE A 100 12.71 -19.02 -13.58
CA ILE A 100 12.66 -18.43 -12.24
C ILE A 100 13.46 -17.14 -12.16
N ALA A 101 14.66 -17.08 -12.73
CA ALA A 101 15.47 -15.87 -12.71
C ALA A 101 14.76 -14.70 -13.41
N ASP A 102 14.17 -14.96 -14.58
CA ASP A 102 13.41 -13.96 -15.35
C ASP A 102 12.18 -13.50 -14.53
N ALA A 103 11.41 -14.44 -13.97
CA ALA A 103 10.23 -14.12 -13.15
C ALA A 103 10.57 -13.30 -11.91
N VAL A 104 11.63 -13.67 -11.19
CA VAL A 104 12.12 -12.91 -10.03
C VAL A 104 12.51 -11.50 -10.42
N SER A 105 13.28 -11.34 -11.51
CA SER A 105 13.71 -10.01 -11.98
C SER A 105 12.50 -9.12 -12.27
N MET A 106 11.50 -9.65 -12.99
CA MET A 106 10.29 -8.91 -13.34
C MET A 106 9.47 -8.53 -12.10
N LEU A 107 9.26 -9.47 -11.17
CA LEU A 107 8.48 -9.21 -9.96
C LEU A 107 9.19 -8.22 -9.04
N SER A 108 10.50 -8.37 -8.82
CA SER A 108 11.30 -7.44 -8.03
C SER A 108 11.31 -6.03 -8.62
N GLU A 109 11.38 -5.89 -9.95
CA GLU A 109 11.32 -4.60 -10.63
C GLU A 109 9.93 -3.97 -10.51
N ALA A 110 8.87 -4.74 -10.78
CA ALA A 110 7.49 -4.25 -10.71
C ALA A 110 7.09 -3.83 -9.28
N TRP A 111 7.56 -4.56 -8.27
CA TRP A 111 7.21 -4.31 -6.88
C TRP A 111 8.19 -3.39 -6.14
N GLY A 112 9.36 -3.11 -6.71
CA GLY A 112 10.42 -2.36 -6.03
C GLY A 112 10.96 -3.09 -4.80
N THR A 113 10.96 -4.42 -4.82
CA THR A 113 11.31 -5.28 -3.68
C THR A 113 12.45 -6.25 -4.00
N SER A 114 12.88 -7.02 -3.00
CA SER A 114 14.02 -7.94 -3.10
C SER A 114 13.62 -9.40 -2.86
N LEU A 115 14.57 -10.31 -3.12
CA LEU A 115 14.44 -11.71 -2.78
C LEU A 115 14.48 -11.92 -1.26
N ALA A 116 13.70 -12.88 -0.76
CA ALA A 116 13.67 -13.21 0.67
C ALA A 116 14.84 -14.10 1.12
N ALA A 117 15.59 -14.66 0.18
CA ALA A 117 16.79 -15.46 0.45
C ALA A 117 17.78 -15.31 -0.71
N PRO A 118 19.06 -15.69 -0.52
CA PRO A 118 20.06 -15.69 -1.57
C PRO A 118 19.62 -16.52 -2.78
N SER A 119 19.90 -16.02 -3.98
CA SER A 119 19.46 -16.62 -5.25
C SER A 119 19.97 -18.05 -5.47
N GLU A 120 21.09 -18.40 -4.83
CA GLU A 120 21.75 -19.70 -4.88
C GLU A 120 20.93 -20.80 -4.19
N LEU A 121 20.03 -20.42 -3.28
CA LEU A 121 19.11 -21.34 -2.61
C LEU A 121 17.87 -21.66 -3.47
N PHE A 122 17.68 -20.94 -4.57
CA PHE A 122 16.53 -21.11 -5.45
C PHE A 122 16.85 -22.05 -6.62
N LEU A 123 15.89 -22.93 -6.91
CA LEU A 123 15.98 -23.90 -7.99
C LEU A 123 14.83 -23.64 -8.98
N SER A 124 13.76 -24.43 -8.87
CA SER A 124 12.53 -24.26 -9.66
C SER A 124 11.47 -23.40 -8.93
N MET A 125 11.84 -22.83 -7.78
CA MET A 125 11.02 -21.90 -7.01
C MET A 125 11.90 -20.82 -6.38
N ALA A 126 11.33 -19.62 -6.24
CA ALA A 126 11.95 -18.49 -5.54
C ALA A 126 10.92 -17.74 -4.68
N LEU A 127 11.42 -17.06 -3.65
CA LEU A 127 10.62 -16.23 -2.74
C LEU A 127 10.93 -14.76 -3.00
N VAL A 128 9.93 -14.02 -3.49
CA VAL A 128 10.02 -12.57 -3.73
C VAL A 128 9.20 -11.84 -2.67
N GLN A 129 9.79 -10.80 -2.05
CA GLN A 129 9.08 -9.93 -1.12
C GLN A 129 7.97 -9.17 -1.84
N LEU A 130 6.78 -9.15 -1.26
CA LEU A 130 5.70 -8.27 -1.68
C LEU A 130 6.02 -6.83 -1.25
N PRO A 131 5.50 -5.82 -1.96
CA PRO A 131 5.64 -4.42 -1.57
C PRO A 131 5.22 -4.20 -0.11
N ALA A 132 5.91 -3.29 0.58
CA ALA A 132 5.46 -2.82 1.88
C ALA A 132 4.11 -2.13 1.71
N PHE A 133 3.03 -2.83 2.05
CA PHE A 133 1.74 -2.18 2.22
C PHE A 133 1.80 -1.32 3.49
N ARG A 134 1.13 -0.16 3.48
CA ARG A 134 0.86 0.62 4.69
C ARG A 134 -0.08 -0.16 5.61
N ALA A 135 0.39 -1.25 6.21
CA ALA A 135 0.05 -1.48 7.60
C ALA A 135 0.56 -0.24 8.33
N HIS A 136 -0.34 0.53 8.95
CA HIS A 136 0.09 1.62 9.83
C HIS A 136 0.85 0.97 10.99
N GLY A 137 2.18 0.84 10.84
CA GLY A 137 3.07 0.37 11.88
C GLY A 137 3.32 1.52 12.83
N GLY A 138 2.62 1.53 13.96
CA GLY A 138 2.97 2.36 15.10
C GLY A 138 4.34 1.95 15.63
N SER A 139 5.24 2.93 15.75
CA SER A 139 6.46 2.77 16.52
C SER A 139 6.11 2.78 18.01
N SER A 140 5.96 1.61 18.63
CA SER A 140 6.11 1.51 20.08
C SER A 140 6.88 0.24 20.42
N GLY A 141 8.07 0.45 20.97
CA GLY A 141 8.91 -0.63 21.45
C GLY A 141 8.23 -1.31 22.63
N SER A 142 7.84 -2.57 22.46
CA SER A 142 7.93 -3.54 23.54
C SER A 142 8.31 -4.89 22.97
N SER A 143 9.36 -5.45 23.55
CA SER A 143 9.95 -6.73 23.20
C SER A 143 9.09 -7.83 23.83
N GLY A 144 8.47 -8.70 23.03
CA GLY A 144 7.72 -9.83 23.60
C GLY A 144 6.81 -10.59 22.63
N ALA A 145 7.38 -11.61 21.98
CA ALA A 145 6.70 -12.79 21.43
C ALA A 145 5.80 -12.62 20.18
N LEU A 146 6.48 -12.57 19.04
CA LEU A 146 6.11 -13.13 17.74
C LEU A 146 5.38 -14.48 17.84
N GLN A 147 4.11 -14.59 17.46
CA GLN A 147 3.55 -15.75 16.74
C GLN A 147 2.36 -15.32 15.86
N TYR A 148 2.50 -15.49 14.54
CA TYR A 148 1.48 -15.40 13.47
C TYR A 148 1.11 -14.05 12.80
N GLU A 149 1.87 -12.95 12.96
CA GLU A 149 1.69 -11.74 12.12
C GLU A 149 2.71 -11.56 10.98
N HIS A 150 3.78 -12.35 10.97
CA HIS A 150 4.74 -12.41 9.86
C HIS A 150 4.40 -13.53 8.87
N ALA A 151 3.18 -13.53 8.32
CA ALA A 151 3.10 -13.87 6.90
C ALA A 151 3.70 -12.67 6.16
N GLU A 152 5.02 -12.46 6.30
CA GLU A 152 5.77 -11.52 5.48
C GLU A 152 5.34 -11.81 4.05
N GLY A 153 4.82 -10.79 3.39
CA GLY A 153 4.25 -10.93 2.07
C GLY A 153 5.28 -11.55 1.14
N LEU A 154 5.15 -12.84 0.85
CA LEU A 154 6.08 -13.58 0.03
C LEU A 154 5.31 -14.25 -1.08
N TYR A 155 5.63 -13.88 -2.31
CA TYR A 155 5.13 -14.58 -3.48
C TYR A 155 6.06 -15.74 -3.83
N VAL A 156 5.48 -16.93 -4.04
CA VAL A 156 6.22 -18.12 -4.47
C VAL A 156 6.15 -18.23 -5.99
N ALA A 157 7.17 -17.74 -6.68
CA ALA A 157 7.32 -17.99 -8.11
C ALA A 157 7.69 -19.46 -8.34
N LYS A 158 7.07 -20.11 -9.33
CA LYS A 158 7.30 -21.54 -9.67
C LYS A 158 7.49 -21.69 -11.18
N ALA A 159 8.50 -22.43 -11.60
CA ALA A 159 8.72 -22.77 -13.01
C ALA A 159 8.39 -24.24 -13.27
N CYS A 160 7.44 -24.50 -14.17
CA CYS A 160 7.12 -25.85 -14.63
C CYS A 160 8.16 -26.32 -15.66
N PRO A 161 8.65 -27.57 -15.59
CA PRO A 161 9.58 -28.09 -16.59
C PRO A 161 8.91 -28.45 -17.93
N LEU A 162 7.58 -28.34 -18.04
CA LEU A 162 6.79 -28.67 -19.23
C LEU A 162 5.90 -27.50 -19.63
N GLU A 163 5.80 -27.24 -20.94
CA GLU A 163 4.78 -26.36 -21.53
C GLU A 163 3.65 -27.21 -22.14
N TYR A 164 2.40 -26.79 -21.92
CA TYR A 164 1.23 -27.44 -22.50
C TYR A 164 0.72 -26.63 -23.68
N GLU A 165 0.78 -27.18 -24.89
CA GLU A 165 0.04 -26.65 -26.05
C GLU A 165 -1.19 -27.52 -26.37
N PRO A 166 -2.31 -26.93 -26.84
CA PRO A 166 -3.55 -27.68 -27.14
C PRO A 166 -3.41 -28.80 -28.19
N ALA A 167 -2.29 -28.86 -28.92
CA ALA A 167 -1.99 -29.87 -29.94
C ALA A 167 -0.97 -30.95 -29.50
N GLY A 168 -0.47 -30.90 -28.26
CA GLY A 168 0.51 -31.85 -27.72
C GLY A 168 1.51 -31.21 -26.75
N ILE A 169 2.17 -32.03 -25.92
CA ILE A 169 3.27 -31.58 -25.05
C ILE A 169 4.49 -31.36 -25.96
N SER A 170 4.88 -30.11 -26.19
CA SER A 170 6.10 -29.76 -26.93
C SER A 170 7.26 -29.51 -25.95
N ALA A 171 8.45 -29.98 -26.31
CA ALA A 171 9.66 -29.69 -25.56
C ALA A 171 10.25 -28.34 -25.97
N LEU A 172 10.57 -27.55 -24.94
CA LEU A 172 11.57 -26.47 -24.88
C LEU A 172 11.99 -25.85 -26.21
N GLY A 173 11.36 -24.72 -26.55
CA GLY A 173 11.90 -23.78 -27.54
C GLY A 173 10.88 -23.29 -28.54
N GLY A 174 9.98 -22.41 -28.10
CA GLY A 174 9.24 -21.54 -29.01
C GLY A 174 7.76 -21.46 -28.73
N CYS A 175 7.36 -20.87 -27.61
CA CYS A 175 6.02 -20.31 -27.50
C CYS A 175 6.09 -18.79 -27.66
N LYS A 176 5.22 -18.26 -28.54
CA LYS A 176 5.02 -16.83 -28.83
C LYS A 176 4.40 -16.05 -27.67
N TYR A 177 4.12 -16.71 -26.56
CA TYR A 177 3.67 -16.09 -25.32
C TYR A 177 4.87 -15.94 -24.40
N THR A 178 5.45 -14.74 -24.38
CA THR A 178 6.62 -14.45 -23.55
C THR A 178 6.30 -14.71 -22.09
N SER A 179 7.28 -15.22 -21.33
CA SER A 179 7.23 -15.35 -19.87
C SER A 179 6.73 -14.07 -19.16
N ALA A 180 6.86 -12.92 -19.81
CA ALA A 180 6.34 -11.63 -19.38
C ALA A 180 4.81 -11.56 -19.32
N GLU A 181 4.06 -12.17 -20.26
CA GLU A 181 2.59 -12.14 -20.27
C GLU A 181 2.03 -12.98 -19.11
N LYS A 182 2.58 -14.18 -18.87
CA LYS A 182 2.18 -15.00 -17.72
C LYS A 182 2.59 -14.38 -16.38
N ALA A 183 3.71 -13.65 -16.34
CA ALA A 183 4.11 -12.91 -15.14
C ALA A 183 3.20 -11.71 -14.88
N ALA A 184 2.76 -11.01 -15.94
CA ALA A 184 1.79 -9.93 -15.84
C ALA A 184 0.41 -10.45 -15.40
N GLU A 185 -0.07 -11.56 -15.97
CA GLU A 185 -1.30 -12.23 -15.53
C GLU A 185 -1.20 -12.67 -14.05
N ALA A 186 -0.05 -13.19 -13.62
CA ALA A 186 0.17 -13.57 -12.22
C ALA A 186 0.22 -12.36 -11.28
N ALA A 187 0.74 -11.22 -11.74
CA ALA A 187 0.72 -9.96 -11.00
C ALA A 187 -0.72 -9.43 -10.88
N GLU A 188 -1.49 -9.44 -11.97
CA GLU A 188 -2.91 -9.05 -11.98
C GLU A 188 -3.76 -9.96 -11.09
N GLU A 189 -3.51 -11.28 -11.12
CA GLU A 189 -4.18 -12.24 -10.23
C GLU A 189 -3.80 -12.02 -8.76
N ALA A 190 -2.54 -11.69 -8.47
CA ALA A 190 -2.10 -11.37 -7.11
C ALA A 190 -2.77 -10.08 -6.59
N GLU A 191 -2.86 -9.04 -7.41
CA GLU A 191 -3.58 -7.81 -7.10
C GLU A 191 -5.08 -8.07 -6.87
N ALA A 192 -5.71 -8.89 -7.71
CA ALA A 192 -7.12 -9.26 -7.56
C ALA A 192 -7.39 -10.07 -6.27
N ASN A 193 -6.49 -11.01 -5.94
CA ASN A 193 -6.57 -11.78 -4.70
C ASN A 193 -6.38 -10.89 -3.46
N GLU A 194 -5.49 -9.91 -3.53
CA GLU A 194 -5.26 -8.95 -2.46
C GLU A 194 -6.45 -8.00 -2.27
N ALA A 195 -7.04 -7.50 -3.36
CA ALA A 195 -8.26 -6.70 -3.31
C ALA A 195 -9.41 -7.48 -2.65
N LYS A 196 -9.52 -8.78 -2.94
CA LYS A 196 -10.50 -9.68 -2.30
C LYS A 196 -10.21 -9.90 -0.81
N ARG A 197 -8.93 -10.04 -0.42
CA ARG A 197 -8.51 -10.15 0.98
C ARG A 197 -8.89 -8.89 1.77
N ILE A 198 -8.56 -7.70 1.25
CA ILE A 198 -8.89 -6.41 1.87
C ILE A 198 -10.40 -6.22 2.00
N TRP A 199 -11.17 -6.58 0.96
CA TRP A 199 -12.63 -6.51 1.03
C TRP A 199 -13.20 -7.41 2.15
N LEU A 200 -12.68 -8.63 2.27
CA LEU A 200 -13.12 -9.57 3.30
C LEU A 200 -12.74 -9.07 4.71
N GLN A 201 -11.54 -8.50 4.85
CA GLN A 201 -11.08 -7.91 6.10
C GLN A 201 -11.98 -6.75 6.54
N ARG A 202 -12.21 -5.74 5.68
CA ARG A 202 -13.13 -4.62 5.97
C ARG A 202 -14.54 -5.10 6.36
N LYS A 203 -15.05 -6.13 5.68
CA LYS A 203 -16.37 -6.71 5.97
C LYS A 203 -16.42 -7.36 7.36
N ASN A 204 -15.41 -8.13 7.72
CA ASN A 204 -15.35 -8.80 9.02
C ASN A 204 -15.13 -7.79 10.16
N ASP A 205 -14.25 -6.81 9.94
CA ASP A 205 -13.96 -5.77 10.92
C ASP A 205 -15.14 -4.81 11.11
N GLY A 206 -15.87 -4.50 10.04
CA GLY A 206 -17.10 -3.71 10.11
C GLY A 206 -18.18 -4.42 10.94
N LYS A 207 -18.38 -5.74 10.74
CA LYS A 207 -19.29 -6.54 11.57
C LYS A 207 -18.87 -6.56 13.04
N TRP A 208 -17.57 -6.68 13.30
CA TRP A 208 -17.04 -6.67 14.66
C TRP A 208 -17.28 -5.31 15.34
N ALA A 209 -16.94 -4.20 14.66
CA ALA A 209 -17.11 -2.85 15.19
C ALA A 209 -18.58 -2.53 15.48
N GLN A 210 -19.48 -2.94 14.58
CA GLN A 210 -20.94 -2.82 14.78
C GLN A 210 -21.42 -3.60 16.02
N ALA A 211 -20.91 -4.81 16.24
CA ALA A 211 -21.26 -5.60 17.42
C ALA A 211 -20.78 -4.95 18.73
N GLN A 212 -19.59 -4.32 18.74
CA GLN A 212 -19.12 -3.58 19.92
C GLN A 212 -19.96 -2.33 20.18
N LEU A 213 -20.36 -1.62 19.13
CA LEU A 213 -21.23 -0.44 19.22
C LEU A 213 -22.60 -0.81 19.83
N GLU A 214 -23.19 -1.92 19.40
CA GLU A 214 -24.44 -2.44 19.96
C GLU A 214 -24.30 -2.87 21.42
N ALA A 215 -23.18 -3.52 21.78
CA ALA A 215 -22.89 -3.92 23.15
C ALA A 215 -22.78 -2.70 24.10
N LEU A 216 -22.05 -1.65 23.71
CA LEU A 216 -21.95 -0.41 24.50
C LEU A 216 -23.30 0.30 24.60
N GLY A 217 -24.07 0.35 23.52
CA GLY A 217 -25.42 0.93 23.54
C GLY A 217 -26.35 0.22 24.53
N ALA A 218 -26.29 -1.12 24.59
CA ALA A 218 -27.04 -1.91 25.57
C ALA A 218 -26.56 -1.65 27.02
N GLN A 219 -25.24 -1.63 27.24
CA GLN A 219 -24.65 -1.34 28.55
C GLN A 219 -24.99 0.08 29.04
N ARG A 220 -25.00 1.09 28.15
CA ARG A 220 -25.42 2.45 28.50
C ARG A 220 -26.88 2.52 28.91
N GLN A 221 -27.77 1.83 28.19
CA GLN A 221 -29.20 1.78 28.55
C GLN A 221 -29.43 1.10 29.91
N ALA A 222 -28.67 0.03 30.21
CA ALA A 222 -28.70 -0.62 31.52
C ALA A 222 -28.15 0.31 32.62
N ALA A 223 -27.00 0.96 32.40
CA ALA A 223 -26.39 1.88 33.36
C ALA A 223 -27.32 3.05 33.75
N ALA A 224 -28.05 3.60 32.78
CA ALA A 224 -29.03 4.66 33.03
C ALA A 224 -30.25 4.19 33.85
N LYS A 225 -30.56 2.89 33.83
CA LYS A 225 -31.66 2.28 34.59
C LYS A 225 -31.23 1.87 36.00
N ASP A 226 -29.98 1.43 36.15
CA ASP A 226 -29.42 0.89 37.39
C ASP A 226 -28.72 1.95 38.27
N GLY A 227 -28.85 3.24 37.92
CA GLY A 227 -28.29 4.37 38.69
C GLY A 227 -26.78 4.53 38.57
N CYS A 228 -26.17 3.97 37.52
CA CYS A 228 -24.73 4.06 37.23
C CYS A 228 -24.42 5.24 36.29
N ASP A 229 -24.82 6.45 36.69
CA ASP A 229 -24.74 7.66 35.84
C ASP A 229 -23.32 7.99 35.35
N TRP A 230 -22.30 7.56 36.09
CA TRP A 230 -20.89 7.78 35.77
C TRP A 230 -20.42 7.04 34.50
N LEU A 231 -21.11 5.98 34.07
CA LEU A 231 -20.79 5.21 32.84
C LEU A 231 -21.46 5.78 31.59
N VAL A 232 -22.46 6.65 31.73
CA VAL A 232 -23.29 7.10 30.61
C VAL A 232 -22.51 7.97 29.63
N GLU A 233 -21.72 8.94 30.13
CA GLU A 233 -20.92 9.82 29.28
C GLU A 233 -19.71 9.11 28.63
N PRO A 234 -18.93 8.27 29.34
CA PRO A 234 -17.90 7.44 28.72
C PRO A 234 -18.45 6.55 27.59
N HIS A 235 -19.55 5.84 27.81
CA HIS A 235 -20.15 5.00 26.76
C HIS A 235 -20.59 5.82 25.54
N LYS A 236 -21.20 7.00 25.73
CA LYS A 236 -21.54 7.88 24.60
C LYS A 236 -20.30 8.27 23.78
N TRP A 237 -19.18 8.54 24.44
CA TRP A 237 -17.94 8.89 23.76
C TRP A 237 -17.39 7.70 22.96
N HIS A 238 -17.28 6.51 23.58
CA HIS A 238 -16.83 5.30 22.89
C HIS A 238 -17.78 4.88 21.75
N GLU A 239 -19.10 5.02 21.93
CA GLU A 239 -20.11 4.80 20.87
C GLU A 239 -19.85 5.72 19.67
N ALA A 240 -19.56 7.01 19.90
CA ALA A 240 -19.25 7.94 18.82
C ALA A 240 -17.96 7.56 18.06
N GLN A 241 -16.95 7.05 18.76
CA GLN A 241 -15.71 6.58 18.13
C GLN A 241 -15.90 5.28 17.34
N LEU A 242 -16.68 4.32 17.85
CA LEU A 242 -17.00 3.10 17.12
C LEU A 242 -17.86 3.38 15.89
N ALA A 243 -18.81 4.33 15.98
CA ALA A 243 -19.56 4.79 14.81
C ALA A 243 -18.64 5.42 13.75
N ARG A 244 -17.64 6.21 14.18
CA ARG A 244 -16.59 6.76 13.30
C ARG A 244 -15.75 5.64 12.64
N LEU A 245 -15.38 4.61 13.41
CA LEU A 245 -14.66 3.45 12.90
C LEU A 245 -15.46 2.70 11.82
N VAL A 246 -16.74 2.44 12.06
CA VAL A 246 -17.65 1.82 11.08
C VAL A 246 -17.70 2.65 9.80
N ALA A 247 -17.91 3.97 9.92
CA ALA A 247 -17.94 4.86 8.77
C ALA A 247 -16.60 4.87 7.99
N CYS A 248 -15.45 4.77 8.68
CA CYS A 248 -14.14 4.68 8.03
C CYS A 248 -13.95 3.37 7.25
N LEU A 249 -14.44 2.25 7.76
CA LEU A 249 -14.40 0.95 7.08
C LEU A 249 -15.31 0.93 5.84
N GLU A 250 -16.52 1.47 5.94
CA GLU A 250 -17.48 1.57 4.83
C GLU A 250 -16.99 2.49 3.71
N SER A 251 -16.41 3.63 4.08
CA SER A 251 -15.85 4.61 3.14
C SER A 251 -14.44 4.25 2.62
N LYS A 252 -13.94 3.05 2.97
CA LYS A 252 -12.61 2.54 2.58
C LYS A 252 -11.46 3.48 2.95
N ARG A 253 -11.59 4.21 4.07
CA ARG A 253 -10.53 5.07 4.62
C ARG A 253 -9.50 4.26 5.41
N ILE A 254 -9.91 3.11 5.92
CA ILE A 254 -9.04 2.11 6.54
C ILE A 254 -9.33 0.73 5.94
N ASP A 255 -8.33 -0.15 5.97
CA ASP A 255 -8.37 -1.47 5.34
C ASP A 255 -8.70 -2.60 6.32
N GLY A 256 -8.54 -2.32 7.62
CA GLY A 256 -8.86 -3.21 8.73
C GLY A 256 -8.65 -2.51 10.06
N VAL A 257 -8.99 -3.20 11.15
CA VAL A 257 -8.82 -2.74 12.52
C VAL A 257 -7.52 -3.31 13.10
N SER A 258 -6.69 -2.48 13.74
CA SER A 258 -5.46 -2.93 14.40
C SER A 258 -5.77 -3.84 15.59
N GLN A 259 -4.89 -4.82 15.86
CA GLN A 259 -5.08 -5.75 16.97
C GLN A 259 -5.17 -5.01 18.32
N GLY A 260 -4.32 -4.00 18.53
CA GLY A 260 -4.34 -3.18 19.75
C GLY A 260 -5.68 -2.46 19.98
N LEU A 261 -6.24 -1.85 18.93
CA LEU A 261 -7.57 -1.24 19.01
C LEU A 261 -8.65 -2.30 19.31
N ARG A 262 -8.54 -3.49 18.72
CA ARG A 262 -9.49 -4.59 18.94
C ARG A 262 -9.49 -5.10 20.37
N GLU A 263 -8.30 -5.30 20.93
CA GLU A 263 -8.09 -5.76 22.30
C GLU A 263 -8.51 -4.69 23.31
N GLY A 264 -8.13 -3.43 23.09
CA GLY A 264 -8.50 -2.34 23.99
C GLY A 264 -10.00 -2.08 24.02
N VAL A 265 -10.68 -2.07 22.86
CA VAL A 265 -12.16 -1.97 22.82
C VAL A 265 -12.79 -3.18 23.49
N GLY A 266 -12.30 -4.39 23.23
CA GLY A 266 -12.81 -5.61 23.85
C GLY A 266 -12.65 -5.61 25.37
N ALA A 267 -11.50 -5.17 25.88
CA ALA A 267 -11.23 -5.05 27.31
C ALA A 267 -12.16 -4.03 27.97
N TYR A 268 -12.34 -2.86 27.34
CA TYR A 268 -13.27 -1.82 27.81
C TYR A 268 -14.72 -2.36 27.91
N VAL A 269 -15.23 -2.96 26.83
CA VAL A 269 -16.59 -3.54 26.79
C VAL A 269 -16.76 -4.64 27.84
N ALA A 270 -15.76 -5.49 28.03
CA ALA A 270 -15.81 -6.57 29.02
C ALA A 270 -15.75 -6.05 30.46
N GLN A 271 -14.94 -5.02 30.73
CA GLN A 271 -14.85 -4.39 32.04
C GLN A 271 -16.16 -3.70 32.42
N CYS A 272 -16.77 -2.97 31.48
CA CYS A 272 -18.03 -2.27 31.70
C CYS A 272 -19.24 -3.22 31.86
N ALA A 273 -19.16 -4.44 31.31
CA ALA A 273 -20.19 -5.46 31.51
C ALA A 273 -20.32 -5.92 32.99
N GLN A 274 -19.28 -5.72 33.80
CA GLN A 274 -19.21 -6.14 35.21
C GLN A 274 -19.50 -5.00 36.20
N ALA A 275 -19.79 -3.79 35.72
CA ALA A 275 -19.67 -2.53 36.47
C ALA A 275 -20.83 -2.19 37.41
N ALA A 276 -21.24 -3.14 38.26
CA ALA A 276 -22.21 -2.90 39.34
C ALA A 276 -21.57 -2.48 40.69
N SER A 277 -20.23 -2.33 40.77
CA SER A 277 -19.52 -2.00 42.02
C SER A 277 -18.62 -0.75 41.92
N ASP A 278 -18.45 -0.04 43.04
CA ASP A 278 -17.60 1.16 43.16
C ASP A 278 -16.10 0.90 42.89
N GLU A 279 -15.65 -0.35 43.00
CA GLU A 279 -14.27 -0.77 42.69
C GLU A 279 -13.98 -0.75 41.18
N VAL A 280 -14.99 -0.93 40.34
CA VAL A 280 -14.84 -0.82 38.88
C VAL A 280 -14.67 0.65 38.49
N ARG A 281 -15.34 1.58 39.18
CA ARG A 281 -15.30 3.03 38.89
C ARG A 281 -13.90 3.64 38.98
N SER A 282 -13.05 3.16 39.89
CA SER A 282 -11.67 3.65 40.02
C SER A 282 -10.68 3.00 39.05
N GLY A 283 -11.09 1.92 38.37
CA GLY A 283 -10.26 1.13 37.45
C GLY A 283 -10.67 1.20 35.97
N VAL A 284 -11.81 1.81 35.61
CA VAL A 284 -12.14 2.09 34.21
C VAL A 284 -11.20 3.16 33.68
N LEU A 285 -10.22 2.75 32.89
CA LEU A 285 -9.41 3.65 32.09
C LEU A 285 -10.31 4.18 30.95
N ASP A 286 -10.73 5.44 31.05
CA ASP A 286 -11.23 6.24 29.91
C ASP A 286 -10.04 6.48 28.97
N ASP A 287 -9.56 5.41 28.34
CA ASP A 287 -8.39 5.41 27.47
C ASP A 287 -8.77 6.09 26.14
N ARG A 288 -8.80 7.42 26.18
CA ARG A 288 -9.14 8.25 25.02
C ARG A 288 -8.11 8.16 23.91
N GLU A 289 -6.93 7.62 24.19
CA GLU A 289 -5.87 7.36 23.21
C GLU A 289 -6.16 6.09 22.39
N LEU A 290 -7.07 5.22 22.85
CA LEU A 290 -7.47 3.99 22.18
C LEU A 290 -7.84 4.20 20.70
N TYR A 291 -8.44 5.33 20.35
CA TYR A 291 -8.90 5.66 18.99
C TYR A 291 -8.02 6.72 18.29
N ALA A 292 -6.83 7.01 18.81
CA ALA A 292 -5.93 8.02 18.25
C ALA A 292 -5.54 7.75 16.79
N GLU A 293 -5.51 6.47 16.40
CA GLU A 293 -5.15 6.03 15.04
C GLU A 293 -6.29 6.18 14.02
N LEU A 294 -7.52 6.47 14.46
CA LEU A 294 -8.64 6.62 13.52
C LEU A 294 -8.53 7.94 12.75
N PRO A 295 -8.69 7.92 11.41
CA PRO A 295 -8.73 9.13 10.60
C PRO A 295 -9.76 10.12 11.15
N GLU A 296 -9.41 11.40 11.23
CA GLU A 296 -10.32 12.46 11.69
C GLU A 296 -11.66 12.38 10.93
N ALA A 297 -12.76 12.63 11.62
CA ALA A 297 -14.08 12.62 11.00
C ALA A 297 -14.09 13.66 9.87
N GLU A 298 -14.42 13.24 8.65
CA GLU A 298 -14.67 14.19 7.55
C GLU A 298 -15.83 15.07 7.98
N PRO A 299 -15.66 16.40 8.11
CA PRO A 299 -16.82 17.27 8.18
C PRO A 299 -17.63 17.04 6.90
N GLY A 300 -18.93 16.77 7.02
CA GLY A 300 -19.79 16.29 5.92
C GLY A 300 -19.68 17.11 4.64
N ALA A 301 -19.92 16.48 3.48
CA ALA A 301 -19.70 17.04 2.14
C ALA A 301 -19.81 18.57 2.08
N TYR A 302 -18.69 19.25 1.84
CA TYR A 302 -18.66 20.70 1.72
C TYR A 302 -19.54 21.13 0.54
N VAL A 303 -20.58 21.92 0.83
CA VAL A 303 -21.42 22.55 -0.19
C VAL A 303 -21.15 24.04 -0.14
N ARG A 304 -20.68 24.57 -1.26
CA ARG A 304 -20.37 26.00 -1.41
C ARG A 304 -21.63 26.84 -1.23
N ALA A 305 -21.54 27.90 -0.44
CA ALA A 305 -22.65 28.83 -0.26
C ALA A 305 -23.02 29.50 -1.60
N ALA A 306 -24.32 29.72 -1.82
CA ALA A 306 -24.80 30.42 -3.00
C ALA A 306 -24.32 31.87 -2.97
N VAL A 307 -23.93 32.39 -4.14
CA VAL A 307 -23.45 33.77 -4.30
C VAL A 307 -24.61 34.74 -4.11
N THR A 308 -24.42 35.72 -3.25
CA THR A 308 -25.35 36.84 -3.02
C THR A 308 -25.17 37.91 -4.10
N HIS A 309 -26.20 38.72 -4.34
CA HIS A 309 -26.14 39.77 -5.35
C HIS A 309 -25.05 40.83 -5.07
N ALA A 310 -24.73 41.06 -3.79
CA ALA A 310 -23.63 41.94 -3.40
C ALA A 310 -22.26 41.33 -3.76
N GLU A 311 -22.08 40.02 -3.58
CA GLU A 311 -20.86 39.31 -3.99
C GLU A 311 -20.73 39.26 -5.52
N GLU A 312 -21.83 39.13 -6.28
CA GLU A 312 -21.80 39.16 -7.74
C GLU A 312 -21.21 40.46 -8.30
N ALA A 313 -21.58 41.61 -7.72
CA ALA A 313 -21.04 42.91 -8.10
C ALA A 313 -19.54 43.00 -7.86
N VAL A 314 -19.08 42.52 -6.69
CA VAL A 314 -17.64 42.49 -6.34
C VAL A 314 -16.88 41.52 -7.26
N ILE A 315 -17.43 40.35 -7.55
CA ILE A 315 -16.84 39.38 -8.48
C ILE A 315 -16.72 39.98 -9.89
N ALA A 316 -17.73 40.72 -10.37
CA ALA A 316 -17.66 41.41 -11.65
C ALA A 316 -16.56 42.47 -11.68
N GLN A 317 -16.41 43.23 -10.59
CA GLN A 317 -15.32 44.20 -10.43
C GLN A 317 -13.94 43.51 -10.48
N ILE A 318 -13.76 42.42 -9.73
CA ILE A 318 -12.52 41.62 -9.70
C ILE A 318 -12.17 41.06 -11.09
N LYS A 319 -13.16 40.56 -11.83
CA LYS A 319 -12.95 40.02 -13.18
C LYS A 319 -12.51 41.10 -14.17
N ALA A 320 -13.01 42.33 -14.01
CA ALA A 320 -12.70 43.47 -14.85
C ALA A 320 -11.42 44.24 -14.43
N TRP A 321 -10.67 43.75 -13.43
CA TRP A 321 -9.56 44.50 -12.85
C TRP A 321 -8.47 44.84 -13.89
N PRO A 322 -8.09 46.11 -14.09
CA PRO A 322 -7.43 46.55 -15.33
C PRO A 322 -5.94 46.17 -15.43
N ASP A 323 -5.16 46.35 -14.37
CA ASP A 323 -3.70 46.20 -14.39
C ASP A 323 -3.14 45.70 -13.05
N PRO A 324 -1.93 45.10 -13.04
CA PRO A 324 -1.28 44.62 -11.83
C PRO A 324 -0.16 45.55 -11.31
N SER A 325 -0.32 46.88 -11.43
CA SER A 325 0.60 47.84 -10.79
C SER A 325 0.55 47.74 -9.26
N ALA A 326 1.57 48.25 -8.56
CA ALA A 326 1.67 48.12 -7.11
C ALA A 326 0.47 48.75 -6.36
N GLU A 327 0.08 49.98 -6.72
CA GLU A 327 -1.08 50.66 -6.15
C GLU A 327 -2.40 49.91 -6.48
N SER A 328 -2.55 49.47 -7.74
CA SER A 328 -3.74 48.71 -8.18
C SER A 328 -3.88 47.38 -7.44
N MET A 329 -2.77 46.67 -7.18
CA MET A 329 -2.81 45.39 -6.47
C MET A 329 -3.08 45.54 -4.96
N GLU A 330 -2.70 46.67 -4.35
CA GLU A 330 -3.06 46.96 -2.96
C GLU A 330 -4.58 47.22 -2.82
N GLU A 331 -5.16 47.98 -3.74
CA GLU A 331 -6.60 48.17 -3.82
C GLU A 331 -7.33 46.86 -4.12
N PHE A 332 -6.80 46.05 -5.05
CA PHE A 332 -7.34 44.72 -5.36
C PHE A 332 -7.43 43.82 -4.13
N VAL A 333 -6.33 43.70 -3.37
CA VAL A 333 -6.29 42.89 -2.15
C VAL A 333 -7.28 43.44 -1.12
N THR A 334 -7.44 44.76 -1.02
CA THR A 334 -8.42 45.39 -0.13
C THR A 334 -9.85 45.01 -0.49
N VAL A 335 -10.20 45.06 -1.79
CA VAL A 335 -11.54 44.68 -2.28
C VAL A 335 -11.84 43.20 -2.03
N VAL A 336 -10.88 42.30 -2.31
CA VAL A 336 -11.08 40.85 -2.10
C VAL A 336 -11.17 40.53 -0.59
N ARG A 337 -10.38 41.20 0.26
CA ARG A 337 -10.39 41.00 1.71
C ARG A 337 -11.61 41.59 2.41
N ALA A 338 -12.40 42.44 1.75
CA ALA A 338 -13.65 42.95 2.31
C ALA A 338 -14.69 41.83 2.53
N LEU A 339 -14.58 40.71 1.80
CA LEU A 339 -15.46 39.54 1.90
C LEU A 339 -14.65 38.25 2.11
N PRO A 340 -13.97 38.10 3.27
CA PRO A 340 -13.04 36.99 3.50
C PRO A 340 -13.74 35.64 3.61
N THR A 341 -15.01 35.61 4.05
CA THR A 341 -15.82 34.39 4.20
C THR A 341 -16.46 33.92 2.89
N SER A 342 -16.35 34.70 1.81
CA SER A 342 -16.96 34.38 0.52
C SER A 342 -15.99 33.59 -0.36
N ALA A 343 -16.17 32.27 -0.43
CA ALA A 343 -15.34 31.40 -1.27
C ALA A 343 -15.35 31.82 -2.74
N SER A 344 -16.47 32.33 -3.25
CA SER A 344 -16.64 32.78 -4.65
C SER A 344 -15.87 34.06 -4.96
N VAL A 345 -15.83 35.01 -4.01
CA VAL A 345 -15.01 36.23 -4.15
C VAL A 345 -13.52 35.89 -4.06
N GLN A 346 -13.12 35.03 -3.11
CA GLN A 346 -11.73 34.58 -2.98
C GLN A 346 -11.26 33.83 -4.25
N GLU A 347 -12.06 32.91 -4.79
CA GLU A 347 -11.75 32.23 -6.04
C GLU A 347 -11.60 33.21 -7.20
N ALA A 348 -12.53 34.16 -7.38
CA ALA A 348 -12.44 35.17 -8.43
C ALA A 348 -11.14 35.99 -8.32
N GLY A 349 -10.75 36.34 -7.09
CA GLY A 349 -9.48 37.03 -6.82
C GLY A 349 -8.27 36.20 -7.26
N LEU A 350 -8.20 34.93 -6.84
CA LEU A 350 -7.11 34.02 -7.22
C LEU A 350 -7.08 33.75 -8.73
N VAL A 351 -8.25 33.66 -9.39
CA VAL A 351 -8.33 33.53 -10.85
C VAL A 351 -7.74 34.73 -11.56
N ARG A 352 -8.11 35.95 -11.14
CA ARG A 352 -7.58 37.18 -11.77
C ARG A 352 -6.08 37.31 -11.56
N LEU A 353 -5.62 37.09 -10.33
CA LEU A 353 -4.19 37.11 -9.99
C LEU A 353 -3.40 36.05 -10.78
N GLY A 354 -3.89 34.83 -10.84
CA GLY A 354 -3.26 33.75 -11.62
C GLY A 354 -3.20 34.07 -13.12
N GLY A 355 -4.23 34.75 -13.65
CA GLY A 355 -4.24 35.25 -15.03
C GLY A 355 -3.13 36.25 -15.31
N PHE A 356 -2.92 37.22 -14.42
CA PHE A 356 -1.79 38.15 -14.52
C PHE A 356 -0.45 37.42 -14.46
N LEU A 357 -0.25 36.54 -13.46
CA LEU A 357 0.98 35.76 -13.34
C LEU A 357 1.29 34.92 -14.58
N HIS A 358 0.27 34.31 -15.19
CA HIS A 358 0.44 33.54 -16.42
C HIS A 358 0.83 34.43 -17.62
N GLN A 359 0.19 35.60 -17.75
CA GLN A 359 0.49 36.55 -18.81
C GLN A 359 1.93 37.07 -18.71
N PHE A 360 2.41 37.41 -17.50
CA PHE A 360 3.74 37.98 -17.30
C PHE A 360 4.86 36.93 -17.15
N SER A 361 4.55 35.65 -16.95
CA SER A 361 5.55 34.56 -16.91
C SER A 361 5.87 33.94 -18.28
N SER A 362 4.95 34.03 -19.26
CA SER A 362 5.12 33.40 -20.58
C SER A 362 5.88 34.26 -21.59
N GLU A 363 6.04 35.56 -21.35
CA GLU A 363 6.71 36.49 -22.26
C GLU A 363 8.21 36.59 -21.94
N THR A 364 8.97 35.72 -22.59
CA THR A 364 10.44 35.64 -22.57
C THR A 364 11.13 36.99 -22.79
N GLY A 365 11.94 37.43 -21.79
CA GLY A 365 13.20 38.15 -22.04
C GLY A 365 13.25 39.68 -21.84
N LYS A 366 12.18 40.37 -21.46
CA LYS A 366 12.26 41.80 -21.08
C LYS A 366 11.47 42.05 -19.80
N ARG A 367 12.10 42.68 -18.79
CA ARG A 367 11.40 43.28 -17.64
C ARG A 367 10.31 44.21 -18.20
N LYS A 368 9.05 43.78 -18.19
CA LYS A 368 7.94 44.68 -18.52
C LYS A 368 7.70 45.60 -17.33
N SER A 369 7.86 46.90 -17.55
CA SER A 369 7.35 47.93 -16.65
C SER A 369 5.84 47.70 -16.46
N GLY A 370 5.37 47.65 -15.21
CA GLY A 370 3.95 47.48 -14.88
C GLY A 370 3.54 46.18 -14.17
N ALA A 371 4.47 45.25 -13.92
CA ALA A 371 4.23 44.05 -13.09
C ALA A 371 4.73 44.21 -11.64
N GLU A 372 5.00 45.44 -11.20
CA GLU A 372 5.60 45.74 -9.89
C GLU A 372 4.71 45.30 -8.72
N GLY A 373 3.40 45.19 -8.93
CA GLY A 373 2.46 44.69 -7.92
C GLY A 373 2.44 43.16 -7.78
N LEU A 374 3.01 42.40 -8.73
CA LEU A 374 3.04 40.93 -8.71
C LEU A 374 4.22 40.38 -7.90
N SER A 375 4.34 40.83 -6.65
CA SER A 375 5.38 40.37 -5.72
C SER A 375 4.84 39.28 -4.78
N ALA A 376 5.58 38.19 -4.63
CA ALA A 376 5.28 37.14 -3.68
C ALA A 376 5.24 37.69 -2.25
N THR A 377 6.14 38.61 -1.89
CA THR A 377 6.18 39.22 -0.55
C THR A 377 4.89 39.95 -0.19
N SER A 378 4.25 40.65 -1.13
CA SER A 378 3.00 41.38 -0.84
C SER A 378 1.77 40.48 -0.94
N LEU A 379 1.74 39.58 -1.92
CA LEU A 379 0.52 38.84 -2.29
C LEU A 379 0.40 37.46 -1.64
N MET A 380 1.48 36.84 -1.16
CA MET A 380 1.39 35.53 -0.52
C MET A 380 0.57 35.56 0.77
N SER A 381 0.58 36.66 1.51
CA SER A 381 -0.29 36.83 2.68
C SER A 381 -1.78 36.74 2.32
N PHE A 382 -2.17 37.22 1.14
CA PHE A 382 -3.53 37.11 0.62
C PHE A 382 -3.84 35.67 0.17
N VAL A 383 -2.92 35.05 -0.58
CA VAL A 383 -3.08 33.67 -1.06
C VAL A 383 -3.18 32.69 0.11
N ALA A 384 -2.31 32.83 1.10
CA ALA A 384 -2.31 32.05 2.33
C ALA A 384 -3.65 32.16 3.05
N ALA A 385 -4.11 33.39 3.32
CA ALA A 385 -5.39 33.62 3.99
C ALA A 385 -6.58 32.98 3.25
N ALA A 386 -6.64 33.14 1.92
CA ALA A 386 -7.70 32.54 1.10
C ALA A 386 -7.67 31.00 1.17
N MET A 387 -6.49 30.39 1.05
CA MET A 387 -6.33 28.93 1.08
C MET A 387 -6.57 28.35 2.48
N THR A 388 -6.19 29.04 3.56
CA THR A 388 -6.40 28.56 4.93
C THR A 388 -7.86 28.71 5.36
N GLU A 389 -8.51 29.83 5.04
CA GLU A 389 -9.91 30.09 5.42
C GLU A 389 -10.86 29.14 4.66
N HIS A 390 -10.56 28.89 3.37
CA HIS A 390 -11.36 28.04 2.50
C HIS A 390 -10.71 26.69 2.22
N LEU A 391 -10.13 26.07 3.26
CA LEU A 391 -9.42 24.79 3.14
C LEU A 391 -10.29 23.69 2.50
N ARG A 392 -11.60 23.75 2.71
CA ARG A 392 -12.56 22.74 2.23
C ARG A 392 -13.11 23.01 0.82
N ASP A 393 -12.86 24.19 0.25
CA ASP A 393 -13.33 24.55 -1.09
C ASP A 393 -12.27 24.15 -2.14
N ALA A 394 -12.60 23.13 -2.94
CA ALA A 394 -11.67 22.58 -3.93
C ALA A 394 -11.29 23.59 -5.03
N ASP A 395 -12.20 24.49 -5.42
CA ASP A 395 -11.91 25.49 -6.45
C ASP A 395 -10.94 26.54 -5.91
N VAL A 396 -11.16 27.03 -4.69
CA VAL A 396 -10.22 27.97 -4.04
C VAL A 396 -8.84 27.33 -3.90
N GLN A 397 -8.74 26.08 -3.43
CA GLN A 397 -7.46 25.38 -3.32
C GLN A 397 -6.76 25.22 -4.66
N ARG A 398 -7.49 24.81 -5.71
CA ARG A 398 -6.95 24.69 -7.07
C ARG A 398 -6.39 26.02 -7.58
N ARG A 399 -7.14 27.12 -7.41
CA ARG A 399 -6.71 28.46 -7.88
C ARG A 399 -5.54 28.99 -7.06
N GLY A 400 -5.51 28.74 -5.75
CA GLY A 400 -4.38 29.05 -4.88
C GLY A 400 -3.10 28.34 -5.34
N CYS A 401 -3.18 27.03 -5.62
CA CYS A 401 -2.05 26.28 -6.18
C CYS A 401 -1.55 26.85 -7.51
N ALA A 402 -2.48 27.28 -8.39
CA ALA A 402 -2.12 27.88 -9.68
C ALA A 402 -1.40 29.23 -9.52
N VAL A 403 -1.79 30.05 -8.54
CA VAL A 403 -1.12 31.32 -8.21
C VAL A 403 0.30 31.05 -7.68
N ILE A 404 0.46 30.10 -6.75
CA ILE A 404 1.77 29.71 -6.23
C ILE A 404 2.69 29.22 -7.35
N ARG A 405 2.17 28.40 -8.28
CA ARG A 405 2.90 28.00 -9.50
C ARG A 405 3.30 29.21 -10.34
N GLY A 406 2.42 30.18 -10.50
CA GLY A 406 2.70 31.43 -11.20
C GLY A 406 3.89 32.18 -10.61
N PHE A 407 3.95 32.31 -9.28
CA PHE A 407 5.10 32.90 -8.59
C PHE A 407 6.37 32.08 -8.77
N ALA A 408 6.31 30.75 -8.68
CA ALA A 408 7.46 29.88 -8.92
C ALA A 408 8.04 30.04 -10.34
N LEU A 409 7.18 30.29 -11.33
CA LEU A 409 7.59 30.51 -12.72
C LEU A 409 8.12 31.92 -12.99
N MET A 410 7.84 32.92 -12.16
CA MET A 410 8.42 34.26 -12.31
C MET A 410 9.86 34.32 -11.81
N ASP A 411 10.71 35.09 -12.49
CA ASP A 411 12.13 35.20 -12.13
C ASP A 411 12.33 36.03 -10.85
N GLY A 412 13.11 35.50 -9.92
CA GLY A 412 13.46 36.18 -8.66
C GLY A 412 12.39 36.13 -7.56
N GLN A 413 11.30 35.38 -7.74
CA GLN A 413 10.17 35.32 -6.80
C GLN A 413 10.13 34.03 -5.96
N LEU A 414 10.88 32.99 -6.35
CA LEU A 414 10.85 31.67 -5.73
C LEU A 414 11.19 31.72 -4.23
N SER A 415 12.34 32.30 -3.86
CA SER A 415 12.78 32.34 -2.46
C SER A 415 11.79 33.08 -1.56
N GLN A 416 11.26 34.23 -2.02
CA GLN A 416 10.26 35.00 -1.28
C GLN A 416 8.96 34.22 -1.10
N MET A 417 8.47 33.56 -2.15
CA MET A 417 7.28 32.72 -2.08
C MET A 417 7.45 31.56 -1.08
N LEU A 418 8.64 30.94 -1.06
CA LEU A 418 8.97 29.88 -0.10
C LEU A 418 9.06 30.41 1.34
N GLU A 419 9.59 31.62 1.56
CA GLU A 419 9.71 32.25 2.88
C GLU A 419 8.32 32.52 3.49
N GLU A 420 7.36 32.89 2.64
CA GLU A 420 5.95 33.08 3.01
C GLU A 420 5.18 31.74 3.14
N GLY A 421 5.85 30.60 3.05
CA GLY A 421 5.27 29.28 3.35
C GLY A 421 4.51 28.63 2.20
N GLY A 422 4.72 29.05 0.95
CA GLY A 422 4.01 28.50 -0.22
C GLY A 422 4.13 26.97 -0.38
N ALA A 423 5.27 26.38 -0.02
CA ALA A 423 5.45 24.91 -0.04
C ALA A 423 4.48 24.19 0.91
N LYS A 424 4.30 24.71 2.13
CA LYS A 424 3.38 24.13 3.12
C LYS A 424 1.93 24.23 2.66
N LEU A 425 1.54 25.35 2.05
CA LEU A 425 0.20 25.54 1.50
C LEU A 425 -0.11 24.54 0.39
N LEU A 426 0.84 24.28 -0.51
CA LEU A 426 0.68 23.28 -1.57
C LEU A 426 0.49 21.86 -1.01
N VAL A 427 1.32 21.47 -0.04
CA VAL A 427 1.22 20.15 0.60
C VAL A 427 -0.11 20.01 1.36
N ALA A 428 -0.53 21.05 2.09
CA ALA A 428 -1.82 21.07 2.78
C ALA A 428 -2.99 20.92 1.78
N ALA A 429 -2.99 21.69 0.69
CA ALA A 429 -4.03 21.61 -0.34
C ALA A 429 -4.14 20.23 -0.99
N VAL A 430 -3.00 19.62 -1.35
CA VAL A 430 -2.96 18.29 -1.96
C VAL A 430 -3.41 17.21 -0.98
N ASN A 431 -3.02 17.30 0.29
CA ASN A 431 -3.43 16.33 1.31
C ASN A 431 -4.93 16.44 1.65
N SER A 432 -5.45 17.65 1.81
CA SER A 432 -6.88 17.87 2.11
C SER A 432 -7.79 17.51 0.93
N HIS A 433 -7.29 17.54 -0.31
CA HIS A 433 -8.06 17.24 -1.52
C HIS A 433 -7.45 16.11 -2.35
N ALA A 434 -6.87 15.09 -1.71
CA ALA A 434 -6.18 13.98 -2.38
C ALA A 434 -7.06 13.21 -3.38
N ARG A 435 -8.39 13.29 -3.23
CA ARG A 435 -9.39 12.65 -4.12
C ARG A 435 -9.93 13.58 -5.21
N VAL A 436 -9.52 14.85 -5.26
CA VAL A 436 -9.93 15.82 -6.30
C VAL A 436 -8.82 15.95 -7.33
N PRO A 437 -8.95 15.34 -8.53
CA PRO A 437 -7.85 15.25 -9.49
C PRO A 437 -7.28 16.61 -9.90
N ASP A 438 -8.13 17.63 -10.02
CA ASP A 438 -7.72 18.96 -10.48
C ASP A 438 -6.84 19.69 -9.46
N VAL A 439 -7.10 19.54 -8.15
CA VAL A 439 -6.28 20.13 -7.09
C VAL A 439 -4.93 19.43 -7.05
N VAL A 440 -4.92 18.09 -7.06
CA VAL A 440 -3.69 17.28 -7.03
C VAL A 440 -2.79 17.58 -8.23
N LYS A 441 -3.36 17.61 -9.44
CA LYS A 441 -2.60 17.94 -10.67
C LYS A 441 -1.99 19.33 -10.61
N THR A 442 -2.77 20.32 -10.17
CA THR A 442 -2.31 21.71 -10.12
C THR A 442 -1.25 21.91 -9.03
N GLY A 443 -1.44 21.29 -7.85
CA GLY A 443 -0.48 21.32 -6.75
C GLY A 443 0.84 20.65 -7.11
N ASN A 444 0.81 19.46 -7.73
CA ASN A 444 2.02 18.78 -8.18
C ASN A 444 2.76 19.57 -9.27
N ALA A 445 2.03 20.16 -10.22
CA ALA A 445 2.65 21.01 -11.25
C ALA A 445 3.29 22.28 -10.66
N ALA A 446 2.82 22.77 -9.50
CA ALA A 446 3.46 23.85 -8.77
C ALA A 446 4.77 23.39 -8.10
N MET A 447 4.74 22.21 -7.47
CA MET A 447 5.94 21.60 -6.86
C MET A 447 7.03 21.29 -7.88
N GLU A 448 6.64 20.79 -9.05
CA GLU A 448 7.55 20.55 -10.17
C GLU A 448 8.20 21.86 -10.65
N ALA A 449 7.41 22.92 -10.87
CA ALA A 449 7.94 24.23 -11.28
C ALA A 449 8.92 24.83 -10.24
N MET A 450 8.66 24.65 -8.95
CA MET A 450 9.60 25.05 -7.90
C MET A 450 10.90 24.24 -7.98
N ALA A 451 10.79 22.92 -8.15
CA ALA A 451 11.94 22.04 -8.22
C ALA A 451 12.78 22.28 -9.49
N GLU A 452 12.17 22.66 -10.61
CA GLU A 452 12.85 23.04 -11.85
C GLU A 452 13.75 24.28 -11.66
N LYS A 453 13.25 25.29 -10.94
CA LYS A 453 13.98 26.54 -10.67
C LYS A 453 14.99 26.46 -9.52
N ALA A 454 14.78 25.60 -8.53
CA ALA A 454 15.67 25.52 -7.39
C ALA A 454 17.01 24.85 -7.76
N GLU A 455 18.13 25.51 -7.45
CA GLU A 455 19.47 24.96 -7.69
C GLU A 455 19.81 23.87 -6.66
N ILE A 456 20.61 22.87 -7.06
CA ILE A 456 21.02 21.77 -6.17
C ILE A 456 21.83 22.33 -4.99
N GLY A 457 21.41 22.03 -3.76
CA GLY A 457 22.04 22.54 -2.54
C GLY A 457 21.70 23.99 -2.20
N SER A 458 20.72 24.59 -2.88
CA SER A 458 20.23 25.94 -2.54
C SER A 458 19.35 25.93 -1.28
N ARG A 459 19.30 27.09 -0.62
CA ARG A 459 18.37 27.35 0.50
C ARG A 459 16.90 27.11 0.12
N ASP A 460 16.54 27.33 -1.15
CA ASP A 460 15.19 27.10 -1.65
C ASP A 460 14.79 25.61 -1.58
N LEU A 461 15.70 24.68 -1.92
CA LEU A 461 15.46 23.25 -1.78
C LEU A 461 15.28 22.81 -0.32
N ASP A 462 16.06 23.38 0.60
CA ASP A 462 15.93 23.09 2.03
C ASP A 462 14.57 23.58 2.57
N MET A 463 14.11 24.75 2.11
CA MET A 463 12.81 25.28 2.44
C MET A 463 11.65 24.46 1.85
N MET A 464 11.79 23.97 0.62
CA MET A 464 10.84 23.03 0.02
C MET A 464 10.74 21.74 0.84
N ARG A 465 11.87 21.15 1.25
CA ARG A 465 11.92 19.96 2.11
C ARG A 465 11.29 20.21 3.48
N ALA A 466 11.60 21.33 4.10
CA ALA A 466 10.98 21.74 5.38
C ALA A 466 9.46 21.97 5.25
N GLY A 467 8.98 22.30 4.05
CA GLY A 467 7.57 22.40 3.70
C GLY A 467 6.89 21.07 3.36
N GLY A 468 7.62 19.95 3.35
CA GLY A 468 7.11 18.62 3.01
C GLY A 468 7.17 18.28 1.51
N VAL A 469 7.86 19.09 0.69
CA VAL A 469 8.07 18.82 -0.74
C VAL A 469 9.42 18.13 -0.90
N HIS A 470 9.39 16.83 -1.20
CA HIS A 470 10.58 16.03 -1.47
C HIS A 470 10.72 15.82 -2.98
N HIS A 471 11.86 16.20 -3.54
CA HIS A 471 12.18 16.00 -4.94
C HIS A 471 13.46 15.17 -5.08
N GLU A 472 13.37 14.01 -5.71
CA GLU A 472 14.52 13.25 -6.20
C GLU A 472 14.69 13.58 -7.69
N ARG A 473 15.64 14.45 -8.04
CA ARG A 473 16.07 14.55 -9.45
C ARG A 473 16.91 13.31 -9.72
N LYS A 474 16.43 12.43 -10.60
CA LYS A 474 17.22 11.34 -11.17
C LYS A 474 18.33 11.88 -12.05
#